data_AF-A0A0N5ALX0-F1
#
_entry.id   AF-A0A0N5ALX0-F1
#
_cell.length_a   1.000
_cell.length_b   1.000
_cell.length_c   1.000
_cell.angle_alpha   90.00
_cell.angle_beta   90.00
_cell.angle_gamma   90.00
#
_symmetry.space_group_name_H-M   'P 1'
#
loop_
_entity.id
_entity.type
_entity.pdbx_description
1 polymer ?
#
loop_
_entity_poly.entity_id
_entity_poly.type
_entity_poly.pdbx_seq_one_letter_code
_entity_poly.pdbx_strand_id
1 'polypeptide(L)'
;MLVSRVLQFSFSSFLLYKAVMQFLTDPDWWIYVPFYACGAILCIFPLPKSSIWRTFSALVVVLGGLQVLFTSWSLWRISGITDFEPFSESRHVALTAAAVSLTCGTRLSTIQCKSCVSYLRALVLLTILISSLTAFGYTELYSANIPANRLISDKWMDITKFIF
;
A
#
# COMPACT_ATOMS: atom_id res chain seq x y z
N MET A 1 -11.91 10.12 17.22
CA MET A 1 -12.19 8.74 16.75
C MET A 1 -13.22 8.68 15.63
N LEU A 2 -14.33 9.41 15.71
CA LEU A 2 -15.43 9.32 14.72
C LEU A 2 -15.00 9.79 13.30
N VAL A 3 -14.28 10.91 13.19
CA VAL A 3 -13.74 11.41 11.92
C VAL A 3 -12.82 10.41 11.20
N SER A 4 -11.93 9.74 11.94
CA SER A 4 -11.02 8.73 11.38
C SER A 4 -11.77 7.49 10.87
N ARG A 5 -12.84 7.08 11.55
CA ARG A 5 -13.71 5.96 11.12
C ARG A 5 -14.48 6.31 9.85
N VAL A 6 -15.02 7.53 9.77
CA VAL A 6 -15.73 8.01 8.58
C VAL A 6 -14.80 8.06 7.38
N LEU A 7 -13.59 8.62 7.54
CA LEU A 7 -12.59 8.64 6.47
C LEU A 7 -12.21 7.22 6.02
N GLN A 8 -11.93 6.30 6.96
CA GLN A 8 -11.63 4.91 6.63
C GLN A 8 -12.76 4.24 5.83
N PHE A 9 -14.01 4.47 6.23
CA PHE A 9 -15.16 3.91 5.55
C PHE A 9 -15.32 4.47 4.13
N SER A 10 -15.16 5.78 3.96
CA SER A 10 -15.21 6.44 2.65
C SER A 10 -14.11 5.94 1.72
N PHE A 11 -12.86 5.88 2.20
CA PHE A 11 -11.74 5.35 1.42
C PHE A 11 -11.92 3.87 1.07
N SER A 12 -12.41 3.05 2.00
CA SER A 12 -12.65 1.62 1.75
C SER A 12 -13.77 1.41 0.73
N SER A 13 -14.85 2.21 0.80
CA SER A 13 -15.93 2.17 -0.19
C SER A 13 -15.44 2.56 -1.58
N PHE A 14 -14.57 3.57 -1.68
CA PHE A 14 -13.96 3.98 -2.94
C PHE A 14 -13.07 2.87 -3.55
N LEU A 15 -12.25 2.22 -2.73
CA LEU A 15 -11.42 1.09 -3.17
C LEU A 15 -12.28 -0.08 -3.66
N LEU A 16 -13.39 -0.36 -2.98
CA LEU A 16 -14.29 -1.44 -3.36
C LEU A 16 -15.05 -1.13 -4.67
N TYR A 17 -15.44 0.13 -4.87
CA TYR A 17 -15.99 0.59 -6.16
C TYR A 17 -14.98 0.40 -7.30
N LYS A 18 -13.71 0.79 -7.08
CA LYS A 18 -12.64 0.56 -8.05
C LYS A 18 -12.41 -0.94 -8.33
N ALA A 19 -12.61 -1.79 -7.32
CA ALA A 19 -12.49 -3.25 -7.44
C ALA A 19 -13.49 -3.82 -8.41
N VAL A 20 -14.75 -3.42 -8.26
CA VAL A 20 -15.85 -3.85 -9.12
C VAL A 20 -15.62 -3.37 -10.54
N MET A 21 -15.20 -2.11 -10.72
CA MET A 21 -14.93 -1.57 -12.06
C MET A 21 -13.78 -2.31 -12.75
N GLN A 22 -12.70 -2.61 -12.03
CA GLN A 22 -11.57 -3.35 -12.58
C GLN A 22 -11.94 -4.80 -12.91
N PHE A 23 -12.74 -5.46 -12.06
CA PHE A 23 -13.25 -6.81 -12.32
C PHE A 23 -14.05 -6.91 -13.62
N LEU A 24 -14.77 -5.85 -13.99
CA LEU A 24 -15.57 -5.82 -15.21
C LEU A 24 -14.79 -5.43 -16.46
N THR A 25 -13.66 -4.73 -16.32
CA THR A 25 -12.96 -4.09 -17.44
C THR A 25 -11.69 -4.84 -17.84
N ASP A 26 -10.95 -5.39 -16.87
CA ASP A 26 -9.61 -5.90 -17.11
C ASP A 26 -9.55 -7.43 -16.98
N PRO A 27 -8.93 -8.16 -17.92
CA PRO A 27 -8.75 -9.62 -17.80
C PRO A 27 -7.77 -10.00 -16.66
N ASP A 28 -6.81 -9.12 -16.35
CA ASP A 28 -5.79 -9.33 -15.31
C ASP A 28 -6.21 -8.84 -13.92
N TRP A 29 -7.51 -8.67 -13.71
CA TRP A 29 -8.10 -8.25 -12.44
C TRP A 29 -7.62 -9.11 -11.25
N TRP A 30 -7.39 -10.40 -11.48
CA TRP A 30 -7.02 -11.38 -10.48
C TRP A 30 -5.68 -11.07 -9.78
N ILE A 31 -4.80 -10.26 -10.39
CA ILE A 31 -3.49 -9.90 -9.81
C ILE A 31 -3.64 -8.88 -8.69
N TYR A 32 -4.52 -7.89 -8.84
CA TYR A 32 -4.60 -6.74 -7.93
C TYR A 32 -5.88 -6.73 -7.10
N VAL A 33 -7.04 -7.02 -7.73
CA VAL A 33 -8.37 -6.92 -7.13
C VAL A 33 -8.51 -7.67 -5.81
N PRO A 34 -8.05 -8.93 -5.67
CA PRO A 34 -8.24 -9.67 -4.43
C PRO A 34 -7.63 -8.97 -3.23
N PHE A 35 -6.46 -8.33 -3.39
CA PHE A 35 -5.75 -7.71 -2.27
C PHE A 35 -6.43 -6.43 -1.80
N TYR A 36 -6.78 -5.52 -2.71
CA TYR A 36 -7.41 -4.27 -2.29
C TYR A 36 -8.91 -4.42 -1.99
N ALA A 37 -9.62 -5.37 -2.63
CA ALA A 37 -10.99 -5.72 -2.25
C ALA A 37 -11.04 -6.36 -0.86
N CYS A 38 -10.16 -7.32 -0.57
CA CYS A 38 -10.07 -7.91 0.78
C CYS A 38 -9.67 -6.86 1.82
N GLY A 39 -8.69 -6.01 1.51
CA GLY A 39 -8.30 -4.89 2.39
C GLY A 39 -9.46 -3.94 2.68
N ALA A 40 -10.24 -3.58 1.66
CA ALA A 40 -11.42 -2.73 1.80
C ALA A 40 -12.51 -3.39 2.68
N ILE A 41 -12.85 -4.66 2.43
CA ILE A 41 -13.85 -5.41 3.23
C ILE A 41 -13.40 -5.51 4.70
N LEU A 42 -12.13 -5.81 4.94
CA LEU A 42 -11.58 -5.90 6.29
C LEU A 42 -11.58 -4.55 7.03
N CYS A 43 -11.38 -3.45 6.30
CA CYS A 43 -11.44 -2.10 6.85
C CYS A 43 -12.88 -1.64 7.14
N ILE A 44 -13.87 -2.10 6.37
CA ILE A 44 -15.30 -1.84 6.62
C ILE A 44 -15.79 -2.57 7.87
N PHE A 45 -15.36 -3.83 8.06
CA PHE A 45 -15.76 -4.67 9.19
C PHE A 45 -14.57 -5.02 10.10
N PRO A 46 -14.04 -4.06 10.88
CA PRO A 46 -12.93 -4.31 11.77
C PRO A 46 -13.39 -5.14 12.98
N LEU A 47 -13.08 -6.44 12.95
CA LEU A 47 -13.44 -7.41 13.99
C LEU A 47 -12.17 -7.93 14.69
N PRO A 48 -11.51 -7.14 15.57
CA PRO A 48 -10.21 -7.48 16.15
C PRO A 48 -10.23 -8.72 17.06
N LYS A 49 -11.42 -9.11 17.55
CA LYS A 49 -11.62 -10.32 18.36
C LYS A 49 -11.70 -11.60 17.52
N SER A 50 -12.03 -11.51 16.24
CA SER A 50 -12.16 -12.68 15.36
C SER A 50 -10.79 -13.16 14.90
N SER A 51 -10.47 -14.44 15.11
CA SER A 51 -9.23 -15.05 14.63
C SER A 51 -9.14 -14.98 13.10
N ILE A 52 -10.26 -15.20 12.42
CA ILE A 52 -10.38 -15.16 10.96
C ILE A 52 -9.99 -13.79 10.41
N TRP A 53 -10.55 -12.71 10.98
CA TRP A 53 -10.21 -11.34 10.58
C TRP A 53 -8.71 -11.03 10.78
N ARG A 54 -8.12 -11.55 11.86
CA ARG A 54 -6.69 -11.37 12.13
C ARG A 54 -5.82 -12.10 11.12
N THR A 55 -6.20 -13.29 10.69
CA THR A 55 -5.46 -14.06 9.67
C THR A 55 -5.58 -13.40 8.30
N PHE A 56 -6.80 -13.07 7.85
CA PHE A 56 -7.00 -12.43 6.55
C PHE A 56 -6.32 -11.05 6.48
N SER A 57 -6.41 -10.23 7.53
CA SER A 57 -5.69 -8.95 7.55
C SER A 57 -4.17 -9.11 7.57
N ALA A 58 -3.64 -10.16 8.21
CA ALA A 58 -2.21 -10.46 8.12
C ALA A 58 -1.81 -10.87 6.71
N LEU A 59 -2.59 -11.73 6.06
CA LEU A 59 -2.34 -12.16 4.68
C LEU A 59 -2.36 -10.99 3.71
N VAL A 60 -3.37 -10.13 3.78
CA VAL A 60 -3.46 -8.92 2.92
C VAL A 60 -2.26 -8.01 3.14
N VAL A 61 -1.85 -7.80 4.39
CA VAL A 61 -0.70 -6.94 4.70
C VAL A 61 0.62 -7.54 4.19
N VAL A 62 0.85 -8.83 4.39
CA VAL A 62 2.11 -9.50 3.99
C VAL A 62 2.16 -9.69 2.48
N LEU A 63 1.15 -10.33 1.89
CA LEU A 63 1.13 -10.63 0.46
C LEU A 63 0.95 -9.36 -0.38
N GLY A 64 0.01 -8.50 0.01
CA GLY A 64 -0.18 -7.22 -0.67
C GLY A 64 1.01 -6.29 -0.49
N GLY A 65 1.62 -6.25 0.69
CA GLY A 65 2.85 -5.49 0.93
C GLY A 65 4.03 -6.00 0.09
N LEU A 66 4.21 -7.32 0.01
CA LEU A 66 5.25 -7.94 -0.82
C LEU A 66 5.04 -7.64 -2.31
N GLN A 67 3.80 -7.70 -2.79
CA GLN A 67 3.45 -7.35 -4.17
C GLN A 67 3.73 -5.88 -4.48
N VAL A 68 3.35 -4.97 -3.56
CA VAL A 68 3.64 -3.53 -3.70
C VAL A 68 5.14 -3.27 -3.74
N LEU A 69 5.90 -3.90 -2.84
CA LEU A 69 7.36 -3.78 -2.80
C LEU A 69 8.01 -4.31 -4.07
N PHE A 70 7.62 -5.50 -4.52
CA PHE A 70 8.16 -6.11 -5.72
C PHE A 70 7.87 -5.27 -6.96
N THR A 71 6.65 -4.76 -7.09
CA THR A 71 6.26 -3.95 -8.25
C THR A 71 6.93 -2.58 -8.22
N SER A 72 6.97 -1.93 -7.06
CA SER A 72 7.66 -0.65 -6.88
C SER A 72 9.16 -0.76 -7.16
N TRP A 73 9.81 -1.82 -6.67
CA TRP A 73 11.21 -2.10 -6.95
C TRP A 73 11.47 -2.34 -8.44
N SER A 74 10.57 -3.07 -9.11
CA SER A 74 10.65 -3.32 -10.55
C SER A 74 10.51 -2.02 -11.35
N LEU A 75 9.52 -1.17 -11.01
CA LEU A 75 9.34 0.15 -11.62
C LEU A 75 10.56 1.05 -11.42
N TRP A 76 11.13 1.06 -10.22
CA TRP A 76 12.33 1.83 -9.92
C TRP A 76 13.52 1.39 -10.80
N ARG A 77 13.75 0.08 -10.93
CA ARG A 77 14.81 -0.47 -11.80
C ARG A 77 14.60 -0.12 -13.27
N ILE A 78 13.36 -0.20 -13.76
CA ILE A 78 13.04 0.09 -15.17
C ILE A 78 13.16 1.59 -15.46
N SER A 79 12.74 2.45 -14.53
CA SER A 79 12.85 3.91 -14.67
C SER A 79 14.29 4.40 -14.78
N GLY A 80 15.26 3.65 -14.27
CA GLY A 80 16.69 3.96 -14.41
C GLY A 80 17.31 3.53 -15.74
N ILE A 81 16.61 2.71 -16.53
CA ILE A 81 17.13 2.13 -17.78
C ILE A 81 16.46 2.78 -19.00
N THR A 82 15.22 3.22 -18.89
CA THR A 82 14.43 3.71 -20.02
C THR A 82 13.42 4.77 -19.61
N ASP A 83 13.39 5.89 -20.34
CA ASP A 83 12.37 6.96 -20.25
C ASP A 83 11.05 6.53 -20.92
N PHE A 84 10.49 5.38 -20.53
CA PHE A 84 9.20 4.94 -21.07
C PHE A 84 8.02 5.71 -20.49
N GLU A 85 6.97 5.84 -21.32
CA GLU A 85 5.65 6.40 -20.99
C GLU A 85 5.09 5.88 -19.65
N PRO A 86 4.23 6.66 -18.98
CA PRO A 86 3.62 6.27 -17.71
C PRO A 86 2.86 4.95 -17.88
N PHE A 87 3.37 3.89 -17.28
CA PHE A 87 2.68 2.61 -17.18
C PHE A 87 1.34 2.79 -16.47
N SER A 88 0.23 2.56 -17.18
CA SER A 88 -1.13 2.56 -16.62
C SER A 88 -1.29 1.61 -15.44
N GLU A 89 -0.47 0.57 -15.41
CA GLU A 89 -0.40 -0.45 -14.37
C GLU A 89 0.01 0.10 -13.00
N SER A 90 0.80 1.18 -12.97
CA SER A 90 1.23 1.86 -11.74
C SER A 90 0.06 2.37 -10.89
N ARG A 91 -1.07 2.71 -11.51
CA ARG A 91 -2.27 3.17 -10.82
C ARG A 91 -2.91 2.06 -9.98
N HIS A 92 -2.88 0.82 -10.46
CA HIS A 92 -3.41 -0.32 -9.71
C HIS A 92 -2.52 -0.67 -8.53
N VAL A 93 -1.20 -0.50 -8.68
CA VAL A 93 -0.23 -0.63 -7.59
C VAL A 93 -0.48 0.41 -6.50
N ALA A 94 -0.74 1.67 -6.88
CA ALA A 94 -1.09 2.72 -5.93
C ALA A 94 -2.35 2.35 -5.10
N LEU A 95 -3.39 1.81 -5.75
CA LEU A 95 -4.60 1.35 -5.07
C LEU A 95 -4.32 0.20 -4.10
N THR A 96 -3.46 -0.75 -4.46
CA THR A 96 -3.05 -1.82 -3.54
C THR A 96 -2.24 -1.30 -2.35
N ALA A 97 -1.32 -0.35 -2.57
CA ALA A 97 -0.54 0.29 -1.51
C ALA A 97 -1.44 1.08 -0.55
N ALA A 98 -2.45 1.78 -1.08
CA ALA A 98 -3.47 2.46 -0.28
C ALA A 98 -4.29 1.46 0.57
N ALA A 99 -4.69 0.32 0.01
CA ALA A 99 -5.41 -0.71 0.76
C ALA A 99 -4.57 -1.34 1.86
N VAL A 100 -3.28 -1.64 1.59
CA VAL A 100 -2.34 -2.18 2.58
C VAL A 100 -2.09 -1.18 3.70
N SER A 101 -1.86 0.10 3.37
CA SER A 101 -1.65 1.14 4.38
C SER A 101 -2.88 1.37 5.27
N LEU A 102 -4.10 1.37 4.71
CA LEU A 102 -5.35 1.42 5.48
C LEU A 102 -5.52 0.20 6.38
N THR A 103 -5.22 -1.00 5.88
CA THR A 103 -5.31 -2.24 6.66
C THR A 103 -4.27 -2.26 7.79
N CYS A 104 -3.05 -1.80 7.54
CA CYS A 104 -2.03 -1.61 8.58
C CYS A 104 -2.47 -0.58 9.62
N GLY A 105 -3.02 0.55 9.20
CA GLY A 105 -3.50 1.61 10.10
C GLY A 105 -4.64 1.16 11.01
N THR A 106 -5.62 0.41 10.48
CA THR A 106 -6.73 -0.16 11.26
C THR A 106 -6.24 -1.23 12.25
N ARG A 107 -5.29 -2.08 11.85
CA ARG A 107 -4.65 -3.04 12.77
C ARG A 107 -3.84 -2.35 13.86
N LEU A 108 -3.05 -1.34 13.52
CA LEU A 108 -2.22 -0.63 14.50
C LEU A 108 -3.08 0.09 15.54
N SER A 109 -4.21 0.66 15.11
CA SER A 109 -5.18 1.33 16.00
C SER A 109 -5.90 0.39 16.97
N THR A 110 -5.87 -0.92 16.72
CA THR A 110 -6.57 -1.94 17.53
C THR A 110 -5.63 -2.79 18.39
N ILE A 111 -4.31 -2.62 18.27
CA ILE A 111 -3.33 -3.37 19.07
C ILE A 111 -3.24 -2.80 20.48
N GLN A 112 -3.31 -3.68 21.48
CA GLN A 112 -2.95 -3.37 22.85
C GLN A 112 -1.50 -3.83 23.11
N CYS A 113 -0.60 -2.87 23.34
CA CYS A 113 0.80 -3.14 23.65
C CYS A 113 0.96 -3.51 25.14
N LYS A 114 0.69 -4.77 25.47
CA LYS A 114 0.88 -5.31 26.84
C LYS A 114 2.05 -6.30 26.97
N SER A 115 2.61 -6.76 25.85
CA SER A 115 3.63 -7.82 25.81
C SER A 115 4.70 -7.51 24.75
N CYS A 116 5.92 -8.02 24.95
CA CYS A 116 7.04 -7.83 24.01
C CYS A 116 6.70 -8.31 22.58
N VAL A 117 5.99 -9.44 22.45
CA VAL A 117 5.54 -9.96 21.15
C VAL A 117 4.58 -8.99 20.44
N SER A 118 3.75 -8.24 21.18
CA SER A 118 2.87 -7.22 20.61
C SER A 118 3.65 -6.04 20.03
N TYR A 119 4.78 -5.66 20.64
CA TYR A 119 5.67 -4.63 20.12
C TYR A 119 6.35 -5.06 18.82
N LEU A 120 6.88 -6.29 18.76
CA LEU A 120 7.51 -6.80 17.54
C LEU A 120 6.51 -6.83 16.38
N ARG A 121 5.27 -7.29 16.63
CA ARG A 121 4.20 -7.25 15.63
C ARG A 121 3.86 -5.82 15.18
N ALA A 122 3.77 -4.87 16.11
CA ALA A 122 3.50 -3.47 15.79
C ALA A 122 4.64 -2.86 14.95
N LEU A 123 5.89 -3.21 15.24
CA LEU A 123 7.07 -2.76 14.50
C LEU A 123 7.03 -3.28 13.05
N VAL A 124 6.74 -4.57 12.84
CA VAL A 124 6.58 -5.14 11.49
C VAL A 124 5.44 -4.47 10.72
N LEU A 125 4.31 -4.19 11.38
CA LEU A 125 3.20 -3.46 10.74
C LEU A 125 3.60 -2.03 10.37
N LEU A 126 4.40 -1.38 11.20
CA LEU A 126 4.86 -0.01 10.99
C LEU A 126 5.88 0.07 9.86
N THR A 127 6.81 -0.88 9.73
CA THR A 127 7.75 -0.93 8.61
C THR A 127 7.02 -1.17 7.28
N ILE A 128 6.03 -2.08 7.26
CA ILE A 128 5.20 -2.30 6.08
C ILE A 128 4.37 -1.06 5.75
N LEU A 129 3.82 -0.37 6.76
CA LEU A 129 3.08 0.88 6.56
C LEU A 129 3.95 1.96 5.92
N ILE A 130 5.15 2.21 6.46
CA ILE A 130 6.07 3.22 5.92
C ILE A 130 6.45 2.86 4.48
N SER A 131 6.85 1.61 4.23
CA SER A 131 7.23 1.17 2.88
C SER A 131 6.09 1.29 1.87
N SER A 132 4.85 0.99 2.29
CA SER A 132 3.65 1.12 1.45
C SER A 132 3.31 2.58 1.15
N LEU A 133 3.47 3.48 2.14
CA LEU A 133 3.28 4.92 1.95
C LEU A 133 4.33 5.52 1.00
N THR A 134 5.59 5.08 1.12
CA THR A 134 6.64 5.51 0.18
C THR A 134 6.38 4.99 -1.23
N ALA A 135 5.91 3.75 -1.37
CA ALA A 135 5.54 3.18 -2.67
C ALA A 135 4.35 3.94 -3.28
N PHE A 136 3.32 4.25 -2.49
CA PHE A 136 2.18 5.05 -2.93
C PHE A 136 2.62 6.44 -3.44
N GLY A 137 3.46 7.14 -2.66
CA GLY A 137 3.99 8.44 -3.06
C GLY A 137 4.80 8.37 -4.36
N TYR A 138 5.62 7.33 -4.52
CA TYR A 138 6.39 7.11 -5.73
C TYR A 138 5.50 6.84 -6.96
N THR A 139 4.47 6.00 -6.81
CA THR A 139 3.53 5.69 -7.90
C THR A 139 2.70 6.89 -8.33
N GLU A 140 2.23 7.72 -7.39
CA GLU A 140 1.47 8.93 -7.72
C GLU A 140 2.36 9.98 -8.41
N LEU A 141 3.60 10.16 -7.96
CA LEU A 141 4.58 11.03 -8.62
C LEU A 141 4.88 10.58 -10.05
N TYR A 142 5.04 9.27 -10.26
CA TYR A 142 5.26 8.69 -11.57
C TYR A 142 4.04 8.83 -12.49
N SER A 143 2.83 8.60 -11.97
CA SER A 143 1.58 8.76 -12.71
C SER A 143 1.27 10.22 -13.07
N ALA A 144 1.81 11.20 -12.33
CA ALA A 144 1.61 12.62 -12.60
C ALA A 144 2.51 13.18 -13.74
N ASN A 145 3.23 12.31 -14.46
CA ASN A 145 4.17 12.71 -15.52
C ASN A 145 5.26 13.70 -15.06
N ILE A 146 5.56 13.72 -13.75
CA ILE A 146 6.71 14.46 -13.24
C ILE A 146 7.91 13.50 -13.38
N PRO A 147 8.87 13.75 -14.28
CA PRO A 147 9.98 12.84 -14.49
C PRO A 147 10.74 12.65 -13.18
N ALA A 148 10.74 11.40 -12.68
CA ALA A 148 11.38 11.01 -11.42
C ALA A 148 12.88 11.39 -11.36
N ASN A 149 13.51 11.60 -12.52
CA ASN A 149 14.86 12.11 -12.68
C ASN A 149 15.09 13.46 -11.96
N ARG A 150 14.10 14.38 -11.93
CA ARG A 150 14.28 15.69 -11.24
C ARG A 150 14.23 15.62 -9.71
N LEU A 151 13.49 14.67 -9.13
CA LEU A 151 13.36 14.58 -7.66
C LEU A 151 14.39 13.66 -7.02
N ILE A 152 14.89 12.67 -7.77
CA ILE A 152 15.88 11.71 -7.28
C ILE A 152 17.30 12.27 -7.43
N SER A 153 17.60 13.03 -8.50
CA SER A 153 18.87 13.75 -8.66
C SER A 153 19.19 14.64 -7.46
N ASP A 154 18.25 15.49 -7.05
CA ASP A 154 18.52 16.50 -6.03
C ASP A 154 18.53 15.93 -4.61
N LYS A 155 17.75 14.88 -4.32
CA LYS A 155 17.68 14.30 -2.96
C LYS A 155 18.65 13.14 -2.71
N TRP A 156 19.03 12.37 -3.73
CA TRP A 156 19.98 11.26 -3.54
C TRP A 156 21.43 11.70 -3.61
N MET A 157 21.78 12.79 -4.33
CA MET A 157 23.13 13.38 -4.24
C MET A 157 23.46 13.92 -2.85
N ASP A 158 22.47 14.36 -2.08
CA ASP A 158 22.68 14.79 -0.70
C ASP A 158 22.85 13.62 0.28
N ILE A 159 22.18 12.48 0.02
CA ILE A 159 22.27 11.31 0.91
C ILE A 159 23.56 10.52 0.65
N THR A 160 24.06 10.44 -0.59
CA THR A 160 25.36 9.80 -0.87
C THR A 160 26.55 10.62 -0.40
N LYS A 161 26.44 11.95 -0.29
CA LYS A 161 27.44 12.82 0.38
C LYS A 161 27.43 12.73 1.92
N PHE A 162 26.41 12.10 2.50
CA PHE A 162 26.33 11.91 3.96
C PHE A 162 26.83 10.54 4.40
N ILE A 163 27.10 9.63 3.46
CA ILE A 163 27.48 8.23 3.71
C ILE A 163 28.92 7.92 3.24
N PHE A 164 29.53 8.80 2.43
CA PHE A 164 30.95 8.82 2.10
C PHE A 164 31.55 10.18 2.45
#